data_AF-A0A0R2BFI8-F1
#
_entry.id   AF-A0A0R2BFI8-F1
#
_cell.length_a   1.000
_cell.length_b   1.000
_cell.length_c   1.000
_cell.angle_alpha   90.00
_cell.angle_beta   90.00
_cell.angle_gamma   90.00
#
_symmetry.space_group_name_H-M   'P 1'
#
loop_
_entity.id
_entity.type
_entity.pdbx_description
1 polymer ?
#
loop_
_entity_poly.entity_id
_entity_poly.type
_entity_poly.pdbx_seq_one_letter_code
_entity_poly.pdbx_strand_id
1 'polypeptide(L)' 'MKYRHLGKQGLRVSEIALGSWMTDVSDTGKQALAAQSIKLAYEKGVNFFDCADAYSGGAVPW' A
#
# COMPACT_ATOMS: atom_id res chain seq x y z
N MET A 1 5.30 -3.68 14.46
CA MET A 1 6.02 -3.33 13.21
C MET A 1 7.46 -2.95 13.54
N LYS A 2 8.44 -3.36 12.72
CA LYS A 2 9.83 -2.83 12.76
C LYS A 2 9.97 -1.73 11.70
N TYR A 3 10.79 -0.72 11.98
CA TYR A 3 11.00 0.43 11.08
C TYR A 3 12.48 0.59 10.72
N ARG A 4 12.74 0.98 9.48
CA ARG A 4 14.07 1.22 8.90
C ARG A 4 14.19 2.67 8.42
N HIS A 5 15.42 3.20 8.37
CA HIS A 5 15.66 4.52 7.77
C HIS A 5 15.63 4.41 6.25
N LEU A 6 14.82 5.24 5.60
CA LEU A 6 14.80 5.36 4.14
C LEU A 6 15.84 6.38 3.70
N GLY A 7 16.95 5.89 3.17
CA GLY A 7 18.07 6.74 2.76
C GLY A 7 18.64 7.57 3.92
N LYS A 8 19.11 8.79 3.61
CA LYS A 8 19.76 9.70 4.56
C LYS A 8 18.90 10.89 4.99
N GLN A 9 17.63 10.91 4.59
CA GLN A 9 16.71 12.05 4.78
C GLN A 9 15.93 12.00 6.11
N GLY A 10 16.30 11.11 7.03
CA GLY A 10 15.65 10.98 8.35
C GLY A 10 14.28 10.28 8.33
N LEU A 11 13.75 9.92 7.17
CA LEU A 11 12.47 9.20 7.04
C LEU A 11 12.58 7.78 7.62
N ARG A 12 11.55 7.37 8.35
CA ARG A 12 11.41 6.00 8.89
C ARG A 12 10.20 5.31 8.29
N VAL A 13 10.45 4.19 7.62
CA VAL A 13 9.44 3.38 6.94
C VAL A 13 9.35 2.00 7.57
N SER A 14 8.19 1.36 7.49
CA SER A 14 8.00 -0.03 7.92
C SER A 14 8.92 -0.96 7.13
N GLU A 15 9.44 -2.00 7.78
CA GLU A 15 10.34 -2.97 7.15
C GLU A 15 9.66 -3.76 6.02
N ILE A 16 8.33 -3.77 6.00
CA ILE A 16 7.48 -4.34 4.95
C ILE A 16 6.67 -3.20 4.32
N ALA A 17 6.54 -3.23 3.00
CA ALA A 17 5.67 -2.34 2.23
C ALA A 17 4.45 -3.10 1.69
N LEU A 18 3.33 -2.41 1.49
CA LEU A 18 2.19 -2.91 0.74
C LEU A 18 2.23 -2.31 -0.67
N GLY A 19 2.43 -3.15 -1.70
CA GLY A 19 2.44 -2.73 -3.11
C GLY A 19 1.14 -3.07 -3.84
N SER A 20 0.77 -2.25 -4.82
CA SER A 20 -0.52 -2.37 -5.51
C SER A 20 -0.47 -2.87 -6.96
N TRP A 21 0.70 -3.24 -7.50
CA TRP A 21 0.86 -3.60 -8.92
C TRP A 21 -0.11 -4.72 -9.37
N MET A 22 -0.23 -5.78 -8.58
CA MET A 22 -1.08 -6.94 -8.92
C MET A 22 -2.48 -6.84 -8.30
N THR A 23 -2.87 -5.68 -7.77
CA THR A 23 -4.16 -5.50 -7.11
C THR A 23 -5.27 -5.41 -8.15
N ASP A 24 -6.11 -6.43 -8.18
CA ASP A 24 -7.32 -6.45 -9.00
C ASP A 24 -8.40 -5.55 -8.39
N VAL A 25 -8.89 -4.60 -9.18
CA VAL A 25 -9.95 -3.65 -8.83
C VAL A 25 -11.07 -3.63 -9.87
N SER A 26 -11.24 -4.73 -10.62
CA SER A 26 -12.16 -4.84 -11.75
C SER A 26 -13.64 -4.64 -11.39
N ASP A 27 -13.99 -4.80 -10.11
CA ASP A 27 -15.36 -4.67 -9.61
C ASP A 27 -15.39 -4.10 -8.18
N THR A 28 -16.58 -3.72 -7.73
CA THR A 28 -16.79 -3.07 -6.42
C THR A 28 -16.46 -3.98 -5.24
N GLY A 29 -16.62 -5.29 -5.36
CA GLY A 29 -16.25 -6.25 -4.33
C GLY A 29 -14.73 -6.32 -4.15
N LYS A 30 -13.99 -6.38 -5.25
CA LYS A 30 -12.52 -6.36 -5.24
C LYS A 30 -11.96 -5.02 -4.77
N GLN A 31 -12.58 -3.90 -5.15
CA GLN A 31 -12.22 -2.57 -4.64
C GLN A 31 -12.40 -2.49 -3.12
N ALA A 32 -13.52 -3.00 -2.59
CA ALA A 32 -13.75 -3.04 -1.15
C ALA A 32 -12.72 -3.92 -0.42
N LEU A 33 -12.33 -5.05 -1.02
CA LEU A 33 -11.28 -5.92 -0.47
C LEU A 33 -9.90 -5.27 -0.49
N ALA A 34 -9.56 -4.54 -1.56
CA ALA A 34 -8.31 -3.78 -1.66
C ALA A 34 -8.26 -2.69 -0.57
N ALA A 35 -9.34 -1.92 -0.39
CA ALA A 35 -9.45 -0.91 0.65
C ALA A 35 -9.34 -1.52 2.06
N GLN A 36 -9.96 -2.67 2.31
CA GLN A 36 -9.83 -3.39 3.58
C GLN A 36 -8.40 -3.86 3.83
N SER A 37 -7.69 -4.31 2.79
CA SER A 37 -6.30 -4.74 2.89
C SER A 37 -5.37 -3.58 3.25
N ILE A 38 -5.57 -2.41 2.61
CA ILE A 38 -4.84 -1.16 2.94
C ILE A 38 -5.11 -0.76 4.39
N LYS A 39 -6.39 -0.72 4.80
CA LYS A 39 -6.79 -0.39 6.16
C LYS A 39 -6.15 -1.32 7.19
N LEU A 40 -6.21 -2.63 6.97
CA LEU A 40 -5.61 -3.62 7.86
C LEU A 40 -4.09 -3.44 7.96
N ALA A 41 -3.40 -3.23 6.83
CA ALA A 41 -1.96 -3.00 6.83
C ALA A 41 -1.59 -1.76 7.66
N TYR A 42 -2.33 -0.66 7.46
CA TYR A 42 -2.17 0.57 8.24
C TYR A 42 -2.40 0.35 9.74
N GLU A 43 -3.49 -0.31 10.12
CA GLU A 43 -3.80 -0.65 11.52
C GLU A 43 -2.74 -1.56 12.17
N LYS A 44 -2.02 -2.37 11.37
CA LYS A 44 -0.88 -3.18 11.84
C LYS A 44 0.46 -2.43 11.81
N GLY A 45 0.45 -1.15 11.45
CA GLY A 45 1.60 -0.25 11.51
C GLY A 45 2.44 -0.19 10.23
N VAL A 46 1.93 -0.68 9.09
CA VAL A 46 2.56 -0.41 7.79
C VAL A 46 2.37 1.07 7.46
N ASN A 47 3.46 1.77 7.17
CA ASN A 47 3.44 3.16 6.71
C ASN A 47 4.15 3.35 5.36
N PHE A 48 4.57 2.25 4.74
CA PHE A 48 5.22 2.24 3.44
C PHE A 48 4.31 1.57 2.41
N PHE A 49 3.85 2.35 1.43
CA PHE A 49 2.93 1.91 0.39
C PHE A 49 3.57 2.21 -0.98
N ASP A 50 3.54 1.23 -1.88
CA ASP A 50 4.11 1.32 -3.22
C ASP A 50 3.00 1.37 -4.27
N CYS A 51 3.10 2.34 -5.18
CA CYS A 51 2.09 2.58 -6.19
C CYS A 51 2.58 3.35 -7.42
N ALA A 52 1.83 3.23 -8.51
CA ALA A 52 2.08 3.98 -9.74
C ALA A 52 0.78 4.12 -10.55
N ASP A 53 0.67 5.19 -11.34
CA ASP A 53 -0.44 5.41 -12.27
C ASP A 53 -0.59 4.26 -13.29
N ALA A 54 0.53 3.61 -13.62
CA ALA A 54 0.55 2.44 -14.50
C ALA A 54 -0.12 1.19 -13.88
N TYR A 55 -0.23 1.13 -12.55
CA TYR A 55 -0.85 0.00 -11.86
C TYR A 55 -2.38 0.13 -11.94
N SER A 56 -3.01 -0.83 -12.63
CA SER A 56 -4.46 -0.86 -12.86
C SER A 56 -5.02 0.45 -13.45
N GLY A 57 -4.20 1.18 -14.22
CA GLY A 57 -4.58 2.47 -14.81
C GLY A 57 -4.94 3.55 -13.79
N GLY A 58 -4.37 3.49 -12.57
CA GLY A 58 -4.64 4.44 -11.49
C GLY A 58 -5.92 4.17 -10.70
N ALA A 59 -6.59 3.03 -10.95
CA ALA A 59 -7.86 2.71 -10.32
C ALA A 59 -7.76 2.17 -8.88
N VAL A 60 -6.55 1.90 -8.38
CA VAL A 60 -6.37 1.40 -7.01
C VAL A 60 -6.68 2.54 -6.01
N PRO A 61 -7.59 2.33 -5.04
CA PRO A 61 -7.97 3.37 -4.08
C PRO A 61 -6.87 3.67 -3.04
N TRP A 62 -6.81 4.94 -2.60
CA TRP A 62 -5.95 5.46 -1.52
C TRP A 62 -6.78 5.83 -0.29
#